data_AF-A0A7V5U3E5-F1
#
_entry.id   AF-A0A7V5U3E5-F1
#
_cell.length_a   1.000
_cell.length_b   1.000
_cell.length_c   1.000
_cell.angle_alpha   90.00
_cell.angle_beta   90.00
_cell.angle_gamma   90.00
#
_symmetry.space_group_name_H-M   'P 1'
#
loop_
_entity.id
_entity.type
_entity.pdbx_description
1 polymer ?
#
loop_
_entity_poly.entity_id
_entity_poly.type
_entity_poly.pdbx_seq_one_letter_code
_entity_poly.pdbx_strand_id
1 'polypeptide(L)'
;MRLKTLSVAVLLGFSLVACGTTQTATAPEKQAVAQETKTAVHPELSEQEKLTPCAQCHQEVTPEIYQEWYQSRHGLDNVKCFQCHGTYEDFEVVPSSSRCMPCHAQEVTHAPKDKKCVACHPAHKFSVHK
;
A
#
# COMPACT_ATOMS: atom_id res chain seq x y z
N MET A 1 45.55 -34.33 -22.40
CA MET A 1 46.33 -34.05 -21.16
C MET A 1 45.36 -33.78 -20.03
N ARG A 2 45.27 -34.68 -19.04
CA ARG A 2 44.50 -34.49 -17.80
C ARG A 2 45.48 -33.99 -16.75
N LEU A 3 45.29 -32.79 -16.21
CA LEU A 3 46.00 -32.37 -15.01
C LEU A 3 45.00 -32.01 -13.91
N LYS A 4 45.25 -32.66 -12.77
CA LYS A 4 44.34 -32.90 -11.66
C LYS A 4 44.16 -31.66 -10.79
N THR A 5 42.96 -31.56 -10.25
CA THR A 5 42.52 -30.76 -9.10
C THR A 5 43.50 -30.84 -7.93
N LEU A 6 43.78 -29.69 -7.30
CA LEU A 6 44.37 -29.60 -5.96
C LEU A 6 43.43 -28.78 -5.08
N SER A 7 42.55 -29.50 -4.38
CA SER A 7 41.81 -29.01 -3.23
C SER A 7 42.79 -28.81 -2.08
N VAL A 8 42.88 -27.59 -1.56
CA VAL A 8 43.57 -27.32 -0.28
C VAL A 8 42.48 -27.12 0.77
N ALA A 9 42.24 -28.17 1.56
CA ALA A 9 41.45 -28.11 2.76
C ALA A 9 42.32 -27.56 3.89
N VAL A 10 41.99 -26.38 4.41
CA VAL A 10 42.54 -25.86 5.66
C VAL A 10 41.46 -26.01 6.73
N LEU A 11 41.62 -27.03 7.56
CA LEU A 11 40.87 -27.28 8.79
C LEU A 11 41.71 -26.79 9.98
N LEU A 12 41.40 -25.61 10.49
CA LEU A 12 41.81 -25.08 11.80
C LEU A 12 40.67 -24.12 12.19
N GLY A 13 39.70 -24.47 13.05
CA GLY A 13 39.90 -24.86 14.44
C GLY A 13 39.88 -23.60 15.31
N PHE A 14 38.69 -23.06 15.63
CA PHE A 14 38.58 -21.98 16.62
C PHE A 14 37.33 -22.15 17.51
N SER A 15 37.61 -22.67 18.69
CA SER A 15 37.03 -22.42 20.02
C SER A 15 35.60 -21.90 20.14
N LEU A 16 34.74 -22.78 20.65
CA LEU A 16 33.52 -22.46 21.37
C LEU A 16 33.82 -21.55 22.57
N VAL A 17 33.36 -20.30 22.52
CA VAL A 17 33.15 -19.45 23.70
C VAL A 17 31.64 -19.26 23.84
N ALA A 18 31.06 -20.02 24.76
CA ALA A 18 29.70 -19.82 25.24
C ALA A 18 29.71 -18.71 26.28
N CYS A 19 29.32 -17.50 25.89
CA CYS A 19 28.98 -16.42 26.83
C CYS A 19 27.46 -16.29 26.85
N GLY A 20 26.83 -16.91 27.85
CA GLY A 20 25.40 -16.77 28.11
C GLY A 20 25.10 -15.36 28.59
N THR A 21 24.33 -14.62 27.80
CA THR A 21 23.61 -13.42 28.26
C THR A 21 22.13 -13.75 28.25
N THR A 22 21.52 -13.71 29.42
CA THR A 22 20.08 -13.86 29.61
C THR A 22 19.38 -12.64 29.03
N GLN A 23 18.85 -12.76 27.81
CA GLN A 23 17.87 -11.81 27.26
C GLN A 23 16.51 -12.11 27.89
N THR A 24 16.10 -11.28 28.83
CA THR A 24 14.70 -11.11 29.21
C THR A 24 13.94 -10.59 27.99
N ALA A 25 13.26 -11.49 27.28
CA ALA A 25 12.29 -11.15 26.25
C ALA A 25 11.04 -10.59 26.93
N THR A 26 10.89 -9.27 26.97
CA THR A 26 9.59 -8.64 27.20
C THR A 26 8.85 -8.62 25.88
N ALA A 27 7.79 -9.42 25.79
CA ALA A 27 6.85 -9.40 24.67
C ALA A 27 6.22 -7.99 24.54
N PRO A 28 5.96 -7.50 23.32
CA PRO A 28 5.19 -6.28 23.16
C PRO A 28 3.74 -6.56 23.58
N GLU A 29 3.27 -5.79 24.55
CA GLU A 29 1.90 -5.76 25.02
C GLU A 29 0.98 -5.39 23.86
N LYS A 30 0.20 -6.36 23.40
CA LYS A 30 -0.83 -6.17 22.37
C LYS A 30 -1.97 -5.38 23.01
N GLN A 31 -1.87 -4.06 22.97
CA GLN A 31 -2.98 -3.18 23.33
C GLN A 31 -4.10 -3.37 22.31
N ALA A 32 -5.07 -4.20 22.69
CA ALA A 32 -6.35 -4.30 22.00
C ALA A 32 -7.13 -3.01 22.28
N VAL A 33 -7.00 -2.03 21.40
CA VAL A 33 -7.89 -0.88 21.40
C VAL A 33 -9.22 -1.31 20.79
N ALA A 34 -10.26 -1.20 21.60
CA ALA A 34 -11.64 -1.49 21.25
C ALA A 34 -12.03 -0.74 19.96
N GLN A 35 -12.52 -1.50 18.98
CA GLN A 35 -13.04 -0.97 17.73
C GLN A 35 -14.42 -0.37 17.98
N GLU A 36 -14.47 0.93 18.22
CA GLU A 36 -15.71 1.68 18.08
C GLU A 36 -16.06 1.83 16.60
N THR A 37 -17.31 1.54 16.30
CA THR A 37 -17.95 1.51 14.99
C THR A 37 -17.71 2.80 14.20
N LYS A 38 -16.84 2.77 13.19
CA LYS A 38 -16.50 3.92 12.34
C LYS A 38 -17.07 3.73 10.93
N THR A 39 -17.81 4.72 10.45
CA THR A 39 -17.83 5.09 9.02
C THR A 39 -16.42 4.93 8.48
N ALA A 40 -16.20 4.29 7.33
CA ALA A 40 -14.85 4.06 6.82
C ALA A 40 -14.08 5.40 6.81
N VAL A 41 -13.06 5.52 7.67
CA VAL A 41 -12.11 6.63 7.76
C VAL A 41 -10.72 6.01 7.82
N HIS A 42 -9.72 6.68 7.27
CA HIS A 42 -8.34 6.22 7.40
C HIS A 42 -7.96 6.15 8.90
N PRO A 43 -7.29 5.09 9.37
CA PRO A 43 -6.79 5.05 10.74
C PRO A 43 -5.79 6.18 11.00
N GLU A 44 -5.61 6.55 12.27
CA GLU A 44 -4.55 7.49 12.63
C GLU A 44 -3.19 6.85 12.34
N LEU A 45 -2.27 7.66 11.80
CA LEU A 45 -0.93 7.23 11.44
C LEU A 45 0.11 8.09 12.14
N SER A 46 1.28 7.53 12.40
CA SER A 46 2.46 8.33 12.77
C SER A 46 2.89 9.24 11.61
N GLU A 47 3.63 10.30 11.92
CA GLU A 47 4.17 11.21 10.91
C GLU A 47 5.08 10.49 9.89
N GLN A 48 5.77 9.44 10.32
CA GLN A 48 6.61 8.64 9.42
C GLN A 48 5.79 7.78 8.46
N GLU A 49 4.67 7.21 8.92
CA GLU A 49 3.77 6.43 8.07
C GLU A 49 3.04 7.32 7.07
N LYS A 50 2.73 8.58 7.42
CA LYS A 50 2.15 9.56 6.49
C LYS A 50 3.05 9.88 5.29
N LEU A 51 4.37 9.67 5.41
CA LEU A 51 5.33 9.83 4.31
C LEU A 51 5.43 8.61 3.39
N THR A 52 4.80 7.49 3.77
CA THR A 52 4.83 6.26 2.98
C THR A 52 3.80 6.33 1.85
N PRO A 53 4.14 5.95 0.60
CA PRO A 53 3.15 5.89 -0.48
C PRO A 53 1.96 5.01 -0.11
N CYS A 54 0.75 5.51 -0.34
CA CYS A 54 -0.49 4.80 0.06
C CYS A 54 -0.50 3.36 -0.44
N ALA A 55 -0.09 3.14 -1.70
CA ALA A 55 -0.07 1.83 -2.34
C ALA A 55 0.85 0.81 -1.63
N GLN A 56 1.92 1.26 -0.96
CA GLN A 56 2.84 0.38 -0.24
C GLN A 56 2.16 -0.24 0.99
N CYS A 57 1.42 0.56 1.76
CA CYS A 57 0.64 0.06 2.90
C CYS A 57 -0.61 -0.71 2.43
N HIS A 58 -1.33 -0.17 1.45
CA HIS A 58 -2.58 -0.76 0.97
C HIS A 58 -2.41 -2.06 0.20
N GLN A 59 -1.21 -2.36 -0.32
CA GLN A 59 -0.89 -3.70 -0.83
C GLN A 59 -1.02 -4.78 0.25
N GLU A 60 -0.84 -4.44 1.52
CA GLU A 60 -0.92 -5.36 2.65
C GLU A 60 -2.24 -5.22 3.42
N VAL A 61 -2.70 -3.98 3.64
CA VAL A 61 -3.88 -3.68 4.48
C VAL A 61 -5.19 -3.90 3.75
N THR A 62 -5.25 -3.62 2.44
CA THR A 62 -6.44 -3.83 1.59
C THR A 62 -6.03 -4.40 0.24
N PRO A 63 -5.49 -5.63 0.21
CA PRO A 63 -4.85 -6.20 -0.98
C PRO A 63 -5.80 -6.27 -2.17
N GLU A 64 -7.10 -6.50 -1.94
CA GLU A 64 -8.10 -6.55 -3.01
C GLU A 64 -8.22 -5.19 -3.71
N ILE A 65 -8.37 -4.10 -2.96
CA ILE A 65 -8.45 -2.73 -3.50
C ILE A 65 -7.16 -2.37 -4.25
N TYR A 66 -6.00 -2.72 -3.67
CA TYR A 66 -4.72 -2.51 -4.33
C TYR A 66 -4.66 -3.26 -5.67
N GLN A 67 -5.09 -4.52 -5.72
CA GLN A 67 -5.07 -5.31 -6.96
C GLN A 67 -6.03 -4.76 -8.00
N GLU A 68 -7.22 -4.31 -7.61
CA GLU A 68 -8.17 -3.66 -8.52
C GLU A 68 -7.55 -2.41 -9.17
N TRP A 69 -6.92 -1.55 -8.36
CA TRP A 69 -6.19 -0.38 -8.87
C TRP A 69 -5.00 -0.79 -9.74
N TYR A 70 -4.15 -1.70 -9.27
CA TYR A 70 -2.93 -2.13 -9.94
C TYR A 70 -3.19 -2.70 -11.35
N GLN A 71 -4.31 -3.42 -11.51
CA GLN A 71 -4.74 -3.99 -12.79
C GLN A 71 -5.54 -3.02 -13.67
N SER A 72 -5.94 -1.86 -13.14
CA SER A 72 -6.67 -0.85 -13.89
C SER A 72 -5.76 -0.03 -14.81
N ARG A 73 -6.36 0.74 -15.73
CA ARG A 73 -5.61 1.73 -16.52
C ARG A 73 -4.90 2.76 -15.64
N HIS A 74 -5.55 3.22 -14.57
CA HIS A 74 -4.91 4.14 -13.62
C HIS A 74 -3.69 3.53 -12.92
N GLY A 75 -3.72 2.26 -12.56
CA GLY A 75 -2.56 1.57 -12.00
C GLY A 75 -1.43 1.41 -13.01
N LEU A 76 -1.77 0.98 -14.23
CA LEU A 76 -0.81 0.81 -15.33
C LEU A 76 -0.15 2.13 -15.76
N ASP A 77 -0.93 3.22 -15.77
CA ASP A 77 -0.46 4.57 -16.11
C ASP A 77 0.06 5.34 -14.88
N ASN A 78 0.17 4.65 -13.73
CA ASN A 78 0.80 5.13 -12.52
C ASN A 78 0.12 6.35 -11.87
N VAL A 79 -1.19 6.52 -12.08
CA VAL A 79 -2.05 7.46 -11.33
C VAL A 79 -2.14 6.98 -9.89
N LYS A 80 -1.46 7.67 -8.99
CA LYS A 80 -1.35 7.32 -7.57
C LYS A 80 -2.66 7.61 -6.83
N CYS A 81 -2.88 6.87 -5.75
CA CYS A 81 -4.06 6.96 -4.89
C CYS A 81 -4.42 8.41 -4.51
N PHE A 82 -3.41 9.21 -4.13
CA PHE A 82 -3.62 10.59 -3.69
C PHE A 82 -4.12 11.55 -4.78
N GLN A 83 -3.98 11.22 -6.07
CA GLN A 83 -4.55 12.04 -7.14
C GLN A 83 -6.08 12.07 -7.08
N CYS A 84 -6.68 10.97 -6.63
CA CYS A 84 -8.13 10.89 -6.43
C CYS A 84 -8.50 11.17 -4.98
N HIS A 85 -7.81 10.52 -4.03
CA HIS A 85 -8.19 10.53 -2.63
C HIS A 85 -7.58 11.68 -1.81
N GLY A 86 -6.66 12.48 -2.35
CA GLY A 86 -5.93 13.48 -1.57
C GLY A 86 -4.75 12.90 -0.79
N THR A 87 -3.96 13.78 -0.18
CA THR A 87 -2.93 13.44 0.80
C THR A 87 -3.57 13.25 2.18
N TYR A 88 -2.78 13.03 3.22
CA TYR A 88 -3.33 12.84 4.58
C TYR A 88 -4.03 14.10 5.13
N GLU A 89 -3.67 15.28 4.63
CA GLU A 89 -4.24 16.57 5.04
C GLU A 89 -5.62 16.84 4.44
N ASP A 90 -5.90 16.32 3.24
CA ASP A 90 -7.15 16.57 2.49
C ASP A 90 -7.84 15.27 2.02
N PHE A 91 -7.63 14.18 2.77
CA PHE A 91 -8.06 12.84 2.40
C PHE A 91 -9.60 12.70 2.29
N GLU A 92 -10.05 12.16 1.16
CA GLU A 92 -11.43 11.78 0.89
C GLU A 92 -11.50 10.27 0.57
N VAL A 93 -12.18 9.49 1.41
CA VAL A 93 -12.42 8.06 1.15
C VAL A 93 -13.18 7.84 -0.17
N VAL A 94 -14.13 8.73 -0.46
CA VAL A 94 -14.84 8.77 -1.74
C VAL A 94 -14.54 10.12 -2.40
N PRO A 95 -13.71 10.13 -3.46
CA PRO A 95 -13.33 11.36 -4.15
C PRO A 95 -14.52 12.15 -4.68
N SER A 96 -14.45 13.47 -4.52
CA SER A 96 -15.31 14.40 -5.25
C SER A 96 -15.05 14.35 -6.76
N SER A 97 -16.10 14.61 -7.58
CA SER A 97 -15.98 14.57 -9.05
C SER A 97 -15.00 15.60 -9.62
N SER A 98 -14.69 16.65 -8.86
CA SER A 98 -13.65 17.64 -9.20
C SER A 98 -12.25 17.01 -9.29
N ARG A 99 -11.96 15.94 -8.54
CA ARG A 99 -10.68 15.22 -8.60
C ARG A 99 -10.46 14.52 -9.95
N CYS A 100 -11.54 14.24 -10.69
CA CYS A 100 -11.47 13.63 -12.02
C CYS A 100 -11.19 14.66 -13.12
N MET A 101 -11.60 15.92 -12.93
CA MET A 101 -11.61 16.96 -13.96
C MET A 101 -10.24 17.26 -14.59
N PRO A 102 -9.10 17.25 -13.87
CA PRO A 102 -7.80 17.52 -14.47
C PRO A 102 -7.43 16.58 -15.63
N CYS A 103 -7.96 15.36 -15.64
CA CYS A 103 -7.70 14.36 -16.70
C CYS A 103 -8.94 13.99 -17.51
N HIS A 104 -10.14 14.07 -16.92
CA HIS A 104 -11.43 13.66 -17.49
C HIS A 104 -12.41 14.84 -17.63
N ALA A 105 -11.92 15.99 -18.10
CA ALA A 105 -12.72 17.20 -18.17
C ALA A 105 -13.98 17.02 -19.02
N GLN A 106 -13.89 16.28 -20.13
CA GLN A 106 -15.03 16.04 -21.02
C GLN A 106 -16.07 15.12 -20.37
N GLU A 107 -15.66 14.05 -19.70
CA GLU A 107 -16.59 13.13 -19.04
C GLU A 107 -17.32 13.83 -17.89
N VAL A 108 -16.63 14.71 -17.15
CA VAL A 108 -17.20 15.46 -16.02
C VAL A 108 -18.28 16.45 -16.47
N THR A 109 -18.21 17.03 -17.68
CA THR A 109 -19.28 17.92 -18.17
C THR A 109 -20.57 17.16 -18.41
N HIS A 110 -20.47 15.92 -18.90
CA HIS A 110 -21.60 15.04 -19.22
C HIS A 110 -22.12 14.21 -18.02
N ALA A 111 -21.37 14.14 -16.93
CA ALA A 111 -21.78 13.41 -15.73
C ALA A 111 -23.04 14.01 -15.09
N PRO A 112 -24.01 13.17 -14.64
CA PRO A 112 -25.15 13.63 -13.85
C PRO A 112 -24.69 14.40 -12.61
N LYS A 113 -25.24 15.60 -12.38
CA LYS A 113 -24.77 16.50 -11.32
C LYS A 113 -25.07 15.99 -9.91
N ASP A 114 -26.04 15.10 -9.79
CA ASP A 114 -26.50 14.47 -8.55
C ASP A 114 -25.80 13.14 -8.23
N LYS A 115 -24.95 12.62 -9.12
CA LYS A 115 -24.27 11.34 -8.94
C LYS A 115 -22.75 11.48 -8.93
N LYS A 116 -22.09 10.68 -8.10
CA LYS A 116 -20.64 10.50 -8.12
C LYS A 116 -20.26 9.57 -9.26
N CYS A 117 -19.05 9.72 -9.80
CA CYS A 117 -18.55 8.88 -10.90
C CYS A 117 -18.61 7.39 -10.56
N VAL A 118 -18.28 7.04 -9.30
CA VAL A 118 -18.27 5.65 -8.80
C VAL A 118 -19.66 5.03 -8.62
N ALA A 119 -20.74 5.79 -8.78
CA ALA A 119 -22.10 5.24 -8.75
C ALA A 119 -22.39 4.32 -9.94
N CYS A 120 -21.73 4.57 -11.08
CA CYS A 120 -21.86 3.76 -12.29
C CYS A 120 -20.53 3.13 -12.71
N HIS A 121 -19.40 3.74 -12.38
CA HIS A 121 -18.08 3.26 -12.78
C HIS A 121 -17.47 2.48 -11.61
N PRO A 122 -17.14 1.18 -11.77
CA PRO A 122 -16.56 0.41 -10.67
C PRO A 122 -15.28 1.07 -10.16
N ALA A 123 -15.28 1.43 -8.87
CA ALA A 123 -14.15 2.06 -8.22
C ALA A 123 -12.88 1.21 -8.38
N HIS A 124 -11.74 1.87 -8.48
CA HIS A 124 -10.41 1.30 -8.64
C HIS A 124 -10.18 0.48 -9.92
N LYS A 125 -11.20 -0.08 -10.58
CA LYS A 125 -11.12 -0.77 -11.88
C LYS A 125 -11.30 0.17 -13.07
N PHE A 126 -12.29 1.06 -13.00
CA PHE A 126 -12.70 2.03 -14.04
C PHE A 126 -12.74 1.46 -15.47
N SER A 127 -13.21 0.22 -15.62
CA SER A 127 -13.15 -0.54 -16.88
C SER A 127 -14.28 -0.25 -17.88
N VAL A 128 -15.07 0.80 -17.65
CA VAL A 128 -16.33 1.05 -18.39
C VAL A 128 -16.15 1.79 -19.71
N HIS A 129 -15.05 2.52 -19.88
CA HIS A 129 -14.72 3.20 -21.13
C HIS A 129 -13.52 2.49 -21.77
N LYS A 130 -13.69 2.05 -23.01
CA LYS A 130 -12.67 1.36 -23.82
C LYS A 130 -12.28 2.23 -25.00
#